data_AF-A0A7S2B6A3-F1
#
_entry.id   AF-A0A7S2B6A3-F1
#
_cell.length_a   1.000
_cell.length_b   1.000
_cell.length_c   1.000
_cell.angle_alpha   90.00
_cell.angle_beta   90.00
_cell.angle_gamma   90.00
#
_symmetry.space_group_name_H-M   'P 1'
#
loop_
_entity.id
_entity.type
_entity.pdbx_description
1 polymer ?
#
loop_
_entity_poly.entity_id
_entity_poly.type
_entity_poly.pdbx_seq_one_letter_code
_entity_poly.pdbx_strand_id
1 'polypeptide(L)'
;SSFNSNSAEYGGALWFYSVTIIVEGSTFISNTVDYYGGAMRVGNSNVDIKGCSFDSNSADYSGDALINHGSAVTIANTHFNTMGSDSNLIPGSLKCESSGCS
;
A
#
# COMPACT_ATOMS: atom_id res chain seq x y z
N SER A 1 3.46 -13.07 -6.30
CA SER A 1 2.13 -13.21 -6.94
C SER A 1 1.73 -11.94 -7.69
N SER A 2 0.64 -11.93 -8.45
CA SER A 2 0.16 -10.74 -9.17
C SER A 2 -1.30 -10.44 -8.83
N PHE A 3 -1.58 -9.19 -8.45
CA PHE A 3 -2.91 -8.68 -8.10
C PHE A 3 -3.22 -7.49 -8.99
N ASN A 4 -4.12 -7.68 -9.96
CA ASN A 4 -4.37 -6.68 -11.01
C ASN A 4 -5.83 -6.23 -11.00
N SER A 5 -6.05 -4.92 -11.11
CA SER A 5 -7.38 -4.32 -11.30
C SER A 5 -8.42 -4.75 -10.28
N ASN A 6 -7.99 -4.94 -9.03
CA ASN A 6 -8.90 -5.22 -7.93
C ASN A 6 -9.46 -3.91 -7.38
N SER A 7 -10.69 -3.99 -6.88
CA SER A 7 -11.38 -2.88 -6.24
C SER A 7 -12.14 -3.37 -5.02
N ALA A 8 -12.07 -2.59 -3.96
CA ALA A 8 -12.71 -2.83 -2.68
C ALA A 8 -12.97 -1.47 -1.99
N GLU A 9 -13.68 -1.47 -0.87
CA GLU A 9 -13.87 -0.25 -0.08
C GLU A 9 -12.53 0.24 0.53
N TYR A 10 -11.67 -0.70 0.95
CA TYR A 10 -10.34 -0.44 1.50
C TYR A 10 -9.35 -1.47 1.01
N GLY A 11 -8.12 -1.06 0.68
CA GLY A 11 -7.04 -1.99 0.33
C GLY A 11 -7.37 -2.81 -0.92
N GLY A 12 -7.33 -2.19 -2.10
CA GLY A 12 -7.95 -2.73 -3.32
C GLY A 12 -7.58 -4.18 -3.64
N ALA A 13 -6.35 -4.60 -3.32
CA ALA A 13 -5.95 -5.99 -3.36
C ALA A 13 -5.86 -6.65 -1.98
N LEU A 14 -5.33 -5.94 -0.98
CA LEU A 14 -5.05 -6.50 0.35
C LEU A 14 -5.42 -5.52 1.47
N TRP A 15 -6.12 -6.04 2.49
CA TRP A 15 -6.35 -5.33 3.73
C TRP A 15 -5.93 -6.19 4.92
N PHE A 16 -5.00 -5.67 5.72
CA PHE A 16 -4.50 -6.29 6.94
C PHE A 16 -4.97 -5.54 8.18
N TYR A 17 -5.48 -6.29 9.16
CA TYR A 17 -5.91 -5.75 10.45
C TYR A 17 -5.57 -6.70 11.59
N SER A 18 -4.77 -6.24 12.56
CA SER A 18 -4.35 -7.02 13.74
C SER A 18 -3.65 -8.35 13.41
N VAL A 19 -2.73 -8.31 12.44
CA VAL A 19 -1.96 -9.49 11.99
C VAL A 19 -0.46 -9.22 11.93
N THR A 20 0.32 -10.30 11.89
CA THR A 20 1.74 -10.29 11.54
C THR A 20 1.94 -11.06 10.24
N ILE A 21 2.47 -10.42 9.19
CA ILE A 21 2.58 -11.05 7.87
C ILE A 21 3.79 -10.55 7.07
N ILE A 22 4.27 -11.40 6.17
CA ILE A 22 5.28 -11.06 5.17
C ILE A 22 4.60 -11.03 3.80
N VAL A 23 4.80 -9.95 3.06
CA VAL A 23 4.43 -9.82 1.65
C VAL A 23 5.71 -9.80 0.84
N GLU A 24 5.98 -10.86 0.08
CA GLU A 24 7.20 -10.97 -0.72
C GLU A 24 6.94 -11.22 -2.20
N GLY A 25 7.84 -10.71 -3.04
CA GLY A 25 7.90 -11.07 -4.47
C GLY A 25 6.58 -10.87 -5.22
N SER A 26 5.81 -9.84 -4.84
CA SER A 26 4.45 -9.65 -5.34
C SER A 26 4.28 -8.32 -6.07
N THR A 27 3.41 -8.34 -7.07
CA THR A 27 3.15 -7.21 -7.96
C THR A 27 1.68 -6.82 -7.85
N PHE A 28 1.42 -5.54 -7.63
CA PHE A 28 0.10 -4.93 -7.50
C PHE A 28 -0.07 -3.92 -8.63
N ILE A 29 -1.02 -4.13 -9.54
CA ILE A 29 -1.17 -3.29 -10.73
C ILE A 29 -2.59 -2.74 -10.84
N SER A 30 -2.73 -1.43 -11.01
CA SER A 30 -4.01 -0.77 -11.31
C SER A 30 -5.14 -1.13 -10.34
N ASN A 31 -4.83 -1.37 -9.07
CA ASN A 31 -5.83 -1.57 -8.03
C ASN A 31 -6.35 -0.20 -7.59
N THR A 32 -7.67 -0.05 -7.56
CA THR A 32 -8.33 1.24 -7.35
C THR A 32 -9.46 1.12 -6.33
N VAL A 33 -9.47 2.02 -5.35
CA VAL A 33 -10.49 2.07 -4.28
C VAL A 33 -10.99 3.49 -4.05
N ASP A 34 -12.19 3.64 -3.52
CA ASP A 34 -12.78 4.96 -3.26
C ASP A 34 -12.14 5.64 -2.02
N TYR A 35 -11.74 4.87 -1.01
CA TYR A 35 -11.26 5.43 0.26
C TYR A 35 -9.73 5.38 0.44
N TYR A 36 -9.18 4.29 0.98
CA TYR A 36 -7.80 4.26 1.46
C TYR A 36 -7.02 3.04 0.96
N GLY A 37 -5.81 3.29 0.47
CA GLY A 37 -4.85 2.25 0.08
C GLY A 37 -5.24 1.57 -1.22
N GLY A 38 -4.87 2.17 -2.36
CA GLY A 38 -5.26 1.72 -3.70
C GLY A 38 -4.98 0.24 -3.96
N ALA A 39 -3.84 -0.25 -3.49
CA ALA A 39 -3.51 -1.67 -3.47
C ALA A 39 -3.60 -2.27 -2.07
N MET A 40 -3.05 -1.60 -1.07
CA MET A 40 -2.86 -2.19 0.26
C MET A 40 -3.23 -1.22 1.38
N ARG A 41 -4.00 -1.71 2.35
CA ARG A 41 -4.23 -1.02 3.61
C ARG A 41 -3.75 -1.87 4.79
N VAL A 42 -3.05 -1.24 5.72
CA VAL A 42 -2.51 -1.89 6.92
C VAL A 42 -2.97 -1.14 8.17
N GLY A 43 -3.60 -1.84 9.11
CA GLY A 43 -4.02 -1.29 10.40
C GLY A 43 -3.65 -2.19 11.58
N ASN A 44 -3.16 -1.60 12.67
CA ASN A 44 -2.79 -2.30 13.91
C ASN A 44 -1.98 -3.60 13.70
N SER A 45 -1.08 -3.64 12.71
CA SER A 45 -0.40 -4.86 12.26
C SER A 45 1.12 -4.74 12.33
N ASN A 46 1.82 -5.85 12.04
CA ASN A 46 3.25 -5.87 11.77
C ASN A 46 3.49 -6.51 10.39
N VAL A 47 3.92 -5.72 9.40
CA VAL A 47 3.99 -6.14 8.00
C VAL A 47 5.38 -5.91 7.44
N ASP A 48 5.99 -6.98 6.93
CA ASP A 48 7.25 -6.92 6.20
C ASP A 48 6.98 -7.02 4.69
N ILE A 49 7.30 -5.97 3.93
CA ILE A 49 7.11 -5.91 2.48
C ILE A 49 8.47 -5.97 1.78
N LYS A 50 8.71 -7.01 1.00
CA LYS A 50 10.04 -7.32 0.45
C LYS A 50 9.97 -7.67 -1.03
N GLY A 51 10.79 -7.03 -1.87
CA GLY A 51 10.88 -7.43 -3.28
C GLY A 51 9.56 -7.26 -4.06
N CYS A 52 8.72 -6.29 -3.66
CA CYS A 52 7.41 -6.10 -4.27
C CYS A 52 7.40 -4.96 -5.30
N SER A 53 6.34 -4.88 -6.09
CA SER A 53 6.10 -3.76 -7.00
C SER A 53 4.66 -3.30 -6.94
N PHE A 54 4.45 -2.00 -6.83
CA PHE A 54 3.14 -1.34 -6.85
C PHE A 54 3.11 -0.40 -8.05
N ASP A 55 2.33 -0.75 -9.08
CA ASP A 55 2.22 0.02 -10.32
C ASP A 55 0.81 0.54 -10.54
N SER A 56 0.68 1.85 -10.74
CA SER A 56 -0.57 2.51 -11.15
C SER A 56 -1.77 2.23 -10.22
N ASN A 57 -1.53 1.94 -8.94
CA ASN A 57 -2.58 1.76 -7.95
C ASN A 57 -2.97 3.11 -7.34
N SER A 58 -4.25 3.32 -7.09
CA SER A 58 -4.79 4.61 -6.65
C SER A 58 -5.91 4.45 -5.65
N ALA A 59 -6.04 5.41 -4.73
CA ALA A 59 -7.21 5.55 -3.89
C ALA A 59 -7.77 6.95 -4.08
N ASP A 60 -9.08 7.10 -4.28
CA ASP A 60 -9.66 8.41 -4.61
C ASP A 60 -9.53 9.41 -3.45
N TYR A 61 -9.77 8.97 -2.21
CA TYR A 61 -9.68 9.86 -1.05
C TYR A 61 -8.24 10.12 -0.60
N SER A 62 -7.36 9.12 -0.61
CA SER A 62 -5.98 9.31 -0.13
C SER A 62 -4.91 9.51 -1.18
N GLY A 63 -5.15 9.10 -2.43
CA GLY A 63 -4.16 9.10 -3.51
C GLY A 63 -3.15 7.95 -3.46
N ASP A 64 -2.88 7.37 -2.28
CA ASP A 64 -1.79 6.39 -2.10
C ASP A 64 -2.13 4.95 -2.50
N ALA A 65 -1.14 4.24 -3.06
CA ALA A 65 -1.20 2.81 -3.31
C ALA A 65 -1.17 1.98 -2.01
N LEU A 66 -0.40 2.41 -1.01
CA LEU A 66 -0.31 1.78 0.30
C LEU A 66 -0.59 2.77 1.42
N ILE A 67 -1.47 2.39 2.34
CA ILE A 67 -1.70 3.14 3.59
C ILE A 67 -1.36 2.31 4.81
N ASN A 68 -0.52 2.89 5.67
CA ASN A 68 -0.24 2.40 7.01
C ASN A 68 -0.93 3.29 8.06
N HIS A 69 -1.95 2.73 8.74
CA HIS A 69 -2.68 3.35 9.83
C HIS A 69 -2.21 2.76 11.19
N GLY A 70 -1.10 3.29 11.72
CA GLY A 70 -0.63 2.97 13.07
C GLY A 70 0.04 1.61 13.23
N SER A 71 0.52 1.00 12.14
CA SER A 71 1.18 -0.32 12.14
C SER A 71 2.70 -0.19 12.04
N ALA A 72 3.42 -1.26 12.40
CA ALA A 72 4.83 -1.40 12.05
C ALA A 72 4.91 -1.97 10.63
N VAL A 73 5.49 -1.23 9.69
CA VAL A 73 5.65 -1.62 8.29
C VAL A 73 7.11 -1.43 7.89
N THR A 74 7.80 -2.53 7.59
CA THR A 74 9.15 -2.50 7.05
C THR A 74 9.10 -2.69 5.54
N ILE A 75 9.76 -1.84 4.76
CA ILE A 75 9.76 -1.95 3.30
C ILE A 75 11.19 -2.06 2.78
N ALA A 76 11.49 -3.17 2.10
CA ALA A 76 12.80 -3.39 1.50
C ALA A 76 12.68 -3.84 0.03
N ASN A 77 13.59 -3.35 -0.81
CA ASN A 77 13.71 -3.75 -2.22
C ASN A 77 12.37 -3.70 -2.98
N THR A 78 11.52 -2.74 -2.66
CA THR A 78 10.17 -2.61 -3.22
C THR A 78 10.09 -1.37 -4.10
N HIS A 79 9.36 -1.45 -5.20
CA HIS A 79 9.23 -0.37 -6.16
C HIS A 79 7.80 0.14 -6.20
N PHE A 80 7.65 1.47 -6.18
CA PHE A 80 6.37 2.11 -6.35
C PHE A 80 6.41 3.00 -7.59
N ASN A 81 5.60 2.67 -8.58
CA ASN A 81 5.37 3.45 -9.78
C ASN A 81 3.94 3.96 -9.69
N THR A 82 3.71 5.21 -9.31
CA THR A 82 2.34 5.73 -9.17
C THR A 82 2.05 6.96 -10.01
N MET A 83 0.75 7.16 -10.22
CA MET A 83 0.10 8.37 -10.68
C MET A 83 -0.67 8.93 -9.46
N GLY A 84 -0.07 9.81 -8.65
CA GLY A 84 -0.69 10.37 -7.44
C GLY A 84 0.04 11.61 -6.93
N SER A 85 -0.70 12.72 -6.76
CA SER A 85 -0.23 14.10 -6.95
C SER A 85 0.22 14.87 -5.69
N ASP A 86 0.82 14.22 -4.69
CA ASP A 86 1.27 14.93 -3.49
C ASP A 86 2.80 14.87 -3.30
N SER A 87 3.42 16.05 -3.34
CA SER A 87 4.88 16.27 -3.33
C SER A 87 5.53 16.14 -1.95
N ASN A 88 4.74 15.87 -0.89
CA ASN A 88 5.23 15.71 0.49
C ASN A 88 5.31 14.26 0.98
N LEU A 89 4.93 13.30 0.13
CA LEU A 89 5.02 11.87 0.40
C LEU A 89 6.20 11.29 -0.37
N ILE A 90 6.73 10.14 0.07
CA ILE A 90 7.57 9.30 -0.79
C ILE A 90 6.75 9.12 -2.08
N PRO A 91 7.25 9.55 -3.26
CA PRO A 91 6.42 9.98 -4.38
C PRO A 91 5.12 9.17 -4.57
N GLY A 92 3.99 9.78 -4.19
CA GLY A 92 2.62 9.42 -4.58
C GLY A 92 2.12 7.99 -4.31
N SER A 93 2.74 7.19 -3.43
CA SER A 93 2.44 5.76 -3.38
C SER A 93 2.31 5.14 -1.99
N LEU A 94 2.85 5.79 -0.97
CA LEU A 94 2.90 5.26 0.38
C LEU A 94 2.67 6.39 1.38
N LYS A 95 1.60 6.26 2.17
CA LYS A 95 1.34 7.13 3.30
C LYS A 95 1.45 6.36 4.61
N CYS A 96 2.23 6.92 5.52
CA CYS A 96 2.45 6.41 6.85
C CYS A 96 1.95 7.43 7.88
N GLU A 97 0.85 7.09 8.55
CA GLU A 97 0.20 8.01 9.50
C GLU A 97 0.82 7.96 10.91
N SER A 98 1.85 7.13 11.12
CA SER A 98 2.66 7.08 12.33
C SER A 98 4.15 6.84 12.00
N SER A 99 5.03 6.96 13.00
CA SER A 99 6.48 6.69 12.91
C SER A 99 6.82 5.22 12.62
N GLY A 100 5.86 4.40 12.19
CA GLY A 100 5.96 2.96 12.05
C GLY A 100 6.41 2.47 10.68
N CYS A 101 6.75 3.36 9.73
CA CYS A 101 7.36 2.96 8.46
C CYS A 101 8.87 3.16 8.50
N SER A 102 9.63 2.12 8.15
CA SER A 102 11.10 2.15 8.06
C SER A 102 11.59 1.45 6.81
#